data_AF-A0A241WCI1-F1
#
_entry.id   AF-A0A241WCI1-F1
#
_cell.length_a   1.000
_cell.length_b   1.000
_cell.length_c   1.000
_cell.angle_alpha   90.00
_cell.angle_beta   90.00
_cell.angle_gamma   90.00
#
_symmetry.space_group_name_H-M   'P 1'
#
loop_
_entity.id
_entity.type
_entity.pdbx_description
1 polymer ?
#
loop_
_entity_poly.entity_id
_entity_poly.type
_entity_poly.pdbx_seq_one_letter_code
_entity_poly.pdbx_strand_id
1 'polypeptide(L)'
;MNQQILIIWQTHDWGGGSWNIEVIQESYHDDNLTKFSHDIQVTNGQLFLSSYTDLTMVAQFEDERIPSKDNADLIIPLTDGFYTITVCKLFTDDASGDDSSTIHFRIFIEPKLLEHHAQVYQIPWMQRY
;
A
#
# COMPACT_ATOMS: atom_id res chain seq x y z
N MET A 1 -8.50 -12.36 -9.84
CA MET A 1 -7.36 -12.61 -8.94
C MET A 1 -6.46 -11.39 -9.05
N ASN A 2 -6.23 -10.65 -7.95
CA ASN A 2 -5.45 -9.41 -7.99
C ASN A 2 -4.00 -9.74 -8.36
N GLN A 3 -3.46 -9.10 -9.40
CA GLN A 3 -2.19 -9.51 -10.01
C GLN A 3 -0.95 -8.96 -9.29
N GLN A 4 -1.12 -8.10 -8.28
CA GLN A 4 -0.03 -7.44 -7.56
C GLN A 4 -0.40 -7.35 -6.08
N ILE A 5 0.23 -8.19 -5.25
CA ILE A 5 0.05 -8.24 -3.80
C ILE A 5 1.37 -7.83 -3.15
N LEU A 6 1.30 -6.87 -2.23
CA LEU A 6 2.45 -6.49 -1.43
C LEU A 6 2.46 -7.28 -0.11
N ILE A 7 3.58 -7.93 0.20
CA ILE A 7 3.78 -8.68 1.44
C ILE A 7 4.93 -8.05 2.23
N ILE A 8 4.66 -7.71 3.49
CA ILE A 8 5.68 -7.29 4.47
C ILE A 8 5.81 -8.40 5.49
N TRP A 9 7.03 -8.89 5.72
CA TRP A 9 7.29 -10.03 6.60
C TRP A 9 8.55 -9.81 7.45
N GLN A 10 8.56 -10.42 8.65
CA GLN A 10 9.72 -10.50 9.57
C GLN A 10 10.40 -9.16 9.85
N THR A 11 9.66 -8.24 10.47
CA THR A 11 10.18 -6.92 10.87
C THR A 11 10.76 -6.91 12.30
N HIS A 12 10.83 -8.06 12.98
CA HIS A 12 11.48 -8.25 14.28
C HIS A 12 12.01 -9.70 14.46
N ASP A 13 13.04 -9.86 15.29
CA ASP A 13 13.81 -11.12 15.44
C ASP A 13 13.06 -12.23 16.18
N TRP A 14 12.09 -11.88 17.04
CA TRP A 14 11.43 -12.83 17.93
C TRP A 14 10.03 -13.27 17.47
N GLY A 15 9.52 -12.68 16.38
CA GLY A 15 8.21 -13.00 15.82
C GLY A 15 7.02 -12.56 16.69
N GLY A 16 5.94 -12.13 16.03
CA GLY A 16 4.71 -11.68 16.70
C GLY A 16 4.73 -10.19 17.11
N GLY A 17 3.53 -9.64 17.35
CA GLY A 17 3.31 -8.24 17.73
C GLY A 17 2.29 -7.52 16.83
N SER A 18 1.82 -6.36 17.28
CA SER A 18 0.98 -5.45 16.51
C SER A 18 1.80 -4.23 16.10
N TRP A 19 1.65 -3.81 14.85
CA TRP A 19 2.28 -2.59 14.36
C TRP A 19 1.21 -1.53 14.15
N ASN A 20 1.39 -0.38 14.81
CA ASN A 20 0.63 0.82 14.44
C ASN A 20 1.16 1.36 13.10
N ILE A 21 0.25 1.59 12.18
CA ILE A 21 0.55 2.12 10.85
C ILE A 21 -0.22 3.41 10.62
N GLU A 22 0.37 4.29 9.82
CA GLU A 22 -0.29 5.50 9.32
C GLU A 22 -0.39 5.42 7.79
N VAL A 23 -1.59 5.63 7.25
CA VAL A 23 -1.87 5.56 5.81
C VAL A 23 -2.10 6.97 5.29
N ILE A 24 -1.36 7.37 4.26
CA ILE A 24 -1.36 8.71 3.68
C ILE A 24 -1.63 8.57 2.18
N GLN A 25 -2.73 9.17 1.70
CA GLN A 25 -3.11 9.15 0.28
C GLN A 25 -2.57 10.39 -0.46
N GLU A 26 -1.26 10.60 -0.37
CA GLU A 26 -0.56 11.75 -0.94
C GLU A 26 0.78 11.33 -1.53
N SER A 27 1.37 12.24 -2.32
CA SER A 27 2.67 12.01 -2.91
C SER A 27 3.80 11.93 -1.90
N TYR A 28 4.69 10.97 -2.10
CA TYR A 28 5.83 10.77 -1.23
C TYR A 28 7.08 11.49 -1.77
N HIS A 29 7.70 12.29 -0.91
CA HIS A 29 8.80 13.19 -1.31
C HIS A 29 10.07 13.08 -0.44
N ASP A 30 10.12 12.14 0.51
CA ASP A 30 11.27 12.02 1.42
C ASP A 30 12.18 10.83 1.05
N ASP A 31 13.46 11.06 0.81
CA ASP A 31 14.41 9.98 0.51
C ASP A 31 15.19 9.47 1.73
N ASN A 32 14.98 10.08 2.90
CA ASN A 32 15.82 9.81 4.08
C ASN A 32 15.36 8.62 4.94
N LEU A 33 14.19 8.03 4.64
CA LEU A 33 13.66 6.88 5.36
C LEU A 33 14.01 5.56 4.66
N THR A 34 14.24 4.51 5.46
CA THR A 34 14.27 3.14 4.93
C THR A 34 12.90 2.78 4.40
N LYS A 35 12.83 2.51 3.09
CA LYS A 35 11.57 2.31 2.38
C LYS A 35 11.69 1.27 1.28
N PHE A 36 10.54 0.78 0.84
CA PHE A 36 10.40 0.10 -0.43
C PHE A 36 9.09 0.55 -1.09
N SER A 37 9.02 0.43 -2.41
CA SER A 37 7.83 0.78 -3.18
C SER A 37 7.40 -0.35 -4.09
N HIS A 38 6.09 -0.50 -4.28
CA HIS A 38 5.52 -1.49 -5.20
C HIS A 38 4.26 -0.92 -5.85
N ASP A 39 4.07 -1.25 -7.13
CA ASP A 39 2.85 -0.89 -7.83
C ASP A 39 1.75 -1.91 -7.53
N ILE A 40 0.53 -1.42 -7.32
CA ILE A 40 -0.65 -2.26 -7.20
C ILE A 40 -1.76 -1.75 -8.13
N GLN A 41 -2.60 -2.67 -8.58
CA GLN A 41 -3.87 -2.33 -9.19
C GLN A 41 -4.98 -2.51 -8.15
N VAL A 42 -5.64 -1.41 -7.81
CA VAL A 42 -6.85 -1.45 -6.98
C VAL A 42 -8.05 -1.74 -7.85
N THR A 43 -8.83 -2.72 -7.41
CA THR A 43 -10.09 -3.13 -8.02
C THR A 43 -11.16 -3.25 -6.93
N ASN A 44 -12.41 -3.02 -7.28
CA ASN A 44 -13.55 -3.02 -6.35
C ASN A 44 -13.52 -1.91 -5.29
N GLY A 45 -12.89 -0.77 -5.59
CA GLY A 45 -13.01 0.45 -4.78
C GLY A 45 -12.33 0.41 -3.42
N GLN A 46 -11.45 -0.56 -3.17
CA GLN A 46 -10.84 -0.75 -1.86
C GLN A 46 -9.51 -1.50 -1.89
N LEU A 47 -8.65 -1.16 -0.93
CA LEU A 47 -7.41 -1.87 -0.62
C LEU A 47 -7.54 -2.50 0.76
N PHE A 48 -7.23 -3.79 0.86
CA PHE A 48 -7.28 -4.54 2.11
C PHE A 48 -5.90 -4.63 2.74
N LEU A 49 -5.80 -4.31 4.02
CA LEU A 49 -4.66 -4.67 4.85
C LEU A 49 -5.00 -5.97 5.58
N SER A 50 -4.02 -6.86 5.70
CA SER A 50 -4.22 -8.18 6.29
C SER A 50 -3.04 -8.55 7.15
N SER A 51 -3.32 -9.19 8.28
CA SER A 51 -2.30 -9.72 9.18
C SER A 51 -1.87 -11.11 8.75
N TYR A 52 -0.72 -11.57 9.27
CA TYR A 52 -0.32 -12.95 9.10
C TYR A 52 -1.37 -13.93 9.63
N THR A 53 -2.02 -13.62 10.75
CA THR A 53 -3.07 -14.44 11.34
C THR A 53 -4.27 -14.57 10.38
N ASP A 54 -4.71 -13.49 9.73
CA ASP A 54 -5.79 -13.58 8.76
C ASP A 54 -5.40 -14.49 7.58
N LEU A 55 -4.16 -14.34 7.08
CA LEU A 55 -3.65 -15.13 5.97
C LEU A 55 -3.56 -16.62 6.32
N THR A 56 -3.16 -16.98 7.54
CA THR A 56 -3.12 -18.38 7.97
C THR A 56 -4.51 -18.95 8.20
N MET A 57 -5.43 -18.17 8.77
CA MET A 57 -6.81 -18.59 9.00
C MET A 57 -7.51 -18.93 7.68
N VAL A 58 -7.42 -18.08 6.65
CA VAL A 58 -8.03 -18.40 5.35
C VAL A 58 -7.35 -19.54 4.60
N ALA A 59 -6.08 -19.82 4.89
CA ALA A 59 -5.38 -20.96 4.31
C ALA A 59 -5.78 -22.27 4.99
N GLN A 60 -6.20 -22.22 6.26
CA GLN A 60 -6.52 -23.38 7.08
C GLN A 60 -8.02 -23.75 7.06
N PHE A 61 -8.90 -22.76 6.91
CA PHE A 61 -10.35 -22.94 7.04
C PHE A 61 -11.08 -22.45 5.79
N GLU A 62 -11.90 -23.31 5.18
CA GLU A 62 -12.60 -23.02 3.92
C GLU A 62 -13.70 -21.96 4.02
N ASP A 63 -14.19 -21.69 5.22
CA ASP A 63 -15.22 -20.69 5.52
C ASP A 63 -14.64 -19.31 5.86
N GLU A 64 -13.33 -19.22 6.09
CA GLU A 64 -12.65 -17.96 6.38
C GLU A 64 -12.38 -17.15 5.11
N ARG A 65 -12.45 -15.81 5.22
CA ARG A 65 -12.27 -14.88 4.09
C ARG A 65 -11.37 -13.72 4.50
N ILE A 66 -10.76 -13.07 3.50
CA ILE A 66 -10.05 -11.80 3.67
C ILE A 66 -10.91 -10.69 3.05
N PRO A 67 -11.16 -9.58 3.76
CA PRO A 67 -10.78 -9.34 5.17
C PRO A 67 -11.55 -10.26 6.12
N SER A 68 -10.96 -10.59 7.27
CA SER A 68 -11.65 -11.34 8.30
C SER A 68 -12.73 -10.48 8.96
N LYS A 69 -13.72 -11.11 9.60
CA LYS A 69 -14.82 -10.37 10.27
C LYS A 69 -14.30 -9.45 11.38
N ASP A 70 -13.26 -9.88 12.08
CA ASP A 70 -12.68 -9.17 13.22
C ASP A 70 -11.76 -8.02 12.77
N ASN A 71 -11.31 -8.02 11.51
CA ASN A 71 -10.43 -7.01 10.92
C ASN A 71 -11.11 -6.26 9.76
N ALA A 72 -12.44 -6.12 9.78
CA ALA A 72 -13.19 -5.40 8.76
C ALA A 72 -12.80 -3.91 8.67
N ASP A 73 -12.20 -3.35 9.73
CA ASP A 73 -11.71 -1.97 9.76
C ASP A 73 -10.39 -1.77 8.99
N LEU A 74 -9.72 -2.86 8.57
CA LEU A 74 -8.49 -2.84 7.77
C LEU A 74 -8.75 -2.63 6.26
N ILE A 75 -9.72 -1.77 5.95
CA ILE A 75 -10.13 -1.44 4.58
C ILE A 75 -9.80 0.03 4.32
N ILE A 76 -8.97 0.28 3.31
CA ILE A 76 -8.68 1.62 2.82
C ILE A 76 -9.57 1.86 1.59
N PRO A 77 -10.55 2.78 1.65
CA PRO A 77 -11.34 3.14 0.48
C PRO A 77 -10.45 3.84 -0.54
N LEU A 78 -10.45 3.35 -1.78
CA LEU A 78 -9.62 3.87 -2.86
C LEU A 78 -10.28 3.58 -4.21
N THR A 79 -10.32 4.55 -5.12
CA THR A 79 -10.93 4.32 -6.44
C THR A 79 -10.16 3.26 -7.24
N ASP A 80 -10.85 2.61 -8.18
CA ASP A 80 -10.20 1.67 -9.10
C ASP A 80 -9.12 2.39 -9.92
N GLY A 81 -7.94 1.78 -10.01
CA GLY A 81 -6.80 2.41 -10.68
C GLY A 81 -5.47 1.74 -10.35
N PHE A 82 -4.41 2.29 -10.92
CA PHE A 82 -3.03 1.89 -10.60
C PHE A 82 -2.46 2.86 -9.57
N TYR A 83 -1.76 2.32 -8.59
CA TYR A 83 -1.17 3.09 -7.50
C TYR A 83 0.25 2.61 -7.24
N THR A 84 1.12 3.55 -6.91
CA THR A 84 2.41 3.26 -6.29
C THR A 84 2.22 3.30 -4.78
N ILE A 85 2.54 2.19 -4.12
CA ILE A 85 2.52 2.07 -2.66
C ILE A 85 3.95 2.18 -2.18
N THR A 86 4.23 3.15 -1.30
CA THR A 86 5.53 3.29 -0.66
C THR A 86 5.39 3.06 0.83
N VAL A 87 6.15 2.09 1.36
CA VAL A 87 6.14 1.76 2.78
C VAL A 87 7.45 2.19 3.41
N CYS A 88 7.37 3.04 4.43
CA CYS A 88 8.51 3.59 5.15
C CYS A 88 8.54 3.05 6.58
N LYS A 89 9.71 2.53 7.00
CA LYS A 89 10.00 2.13 8.39
C LYS A 89 10.39 3.37 9.19
N LEU A 90 9.77 3.59 10.36
CA LEU A 90 9.99 4.76 11.22
C LEU A 90 10.79 4.48 12.50
N PHE A 91 11.09 3.21 12.80
CA PHE A 91 11.85 2.82 13.98
C PHE A 91 13.27 2.37 13.62
N THR A 92 14.22 2.56 14.53
CA THR A 92 15.54 1.92 14.49
C THR A 92 15.50 0.59 15.25
N ASP A 93 16.48 -0.30 15.02
CA ASP A 93 16.45 -1.67 15.56
C ASP A 93 16.42 -1.74 17.11
N ASP A 94 16.76 -0.66 17.81
CA ASP A 94 16.70 -0.54 19.28
C ASP A 94 15.38 0.09 19.81
N ALA A 95 14.49 0.54 18.94
CA ALA A 95 13.36 1.40 19.29
C ALA A 95 11.98 0.76 19.03
N SER A 96 11.85 -0.55 19.23
CA SER A 96 10.55 -1.25 19.21
C SER A 96 9.78 -1.04 20.53
N GLY A 97 9.70 0.19 21.01
CA GLY A 97 8.95 0.52 22.22
C GLY A 97 7.47 0.19 21.99
N ASP A 98 6.91 -0.68 22.85
CA ASP A 98 5.53 -1.15 22.83
C ASP A 98 4.53 -0.07 23.31
N ASP A 99 4.79 1.18 22.95
CA ASP A 99 3.86 2.27 23.17
C ASP A 99 2.81 2.22 22.06
N SER A 100 1.56 1.99 22.47
CA SER A 100 0.38 2.01 21.61
C SER A 100 0.23 3.27 20.74
N SER A 101 0.94 4.36 21.06
CA SER A 101 0.92 5.61 20.29
C SER A 101 2.04 5.74 19.25
N THR A 102 3.06 4.87 19.29
CA THR A 102 4.19 4.93 18.34
C THR A 102 3.76 4.39 16.98
N ILE A 103 3.90 5.19 15.93
CA ILE A 103 3.72 4.76 14.54
C ILE A 103 4.99 4.07 14.06
N HIS A 104 4.85 2.83 13.60
CA HIS A 104 5.98 1.99 13.19
C HIS A 104 6.24 2.08 11.69
N PHE A 105 5.16 2.15 10.90
CA PHE A 105 5.23 2.29 9.46
C PHE A 105 4.33 3.41 8.95
N ARG A 106 4.80 4.12 7.93
CA ARG A 106 3.95 4.96 7.08
C ARG A 106 3.77 4.31 5.73
N ILE A 107 2.54 4.33 5.23
CA ILE A 107 2.18 3.83 3.91
C ILE A 107 1.67 5.02 3.10
N PHE A 108 2.42 5.39 2.06
CA PHE A 108 2.02 6.39 1.08
C PHE A 108 1.37 5.71 -0.12
N ILE A 109 0.25 6.24 -0.58
CA ILE A 109 -0.54 5.73 -1.70
C ILE A 109 -0.66 6.83 -2.75
N GLU A 110 0.00 6.63 -3.88
CA GLU A 110 0.09 7.62 -4.95
C GLU A 110 -0.59 7.11 -6.21
N PRO A 111 -1.52 7.85 -6.83
CA PRO A 111 -2.06 7.48 -8.12
C PRO A 111 -0.93 7.37 -9.15
N LYS A 112 -0.79 6.20 -9.75
CA LYS A 112 0.13 6.00 -10.87
C LYS A 112 -0.60 6.40 -12.14
N LEU A 113 -0.27 7.58 -12.66
CA LEU A 113 -0.64 7.92 -14.02
C LEU A 113 0.05 6.91 -14.95
N LEU A 114 -0.75 6.04 -15.58
CA LEU A 114 -0.27 5.20 -16.67
C LEU A 114 0.44 6.12 -17.66
N GLU A 115 1.65 5.76 -18.09
CA GLU A 115 2.38 6.53 -19.09
C GLU A 115 1.48 6.69 -20.32
N HIS A 116 0.93 7.88 -20.49
CA HIS A 116 0.29 8.22 -21.75
C HIS A 116 1.43 8.27 -22.76
N HIS A 117 1.44 7.33 -23.70
CA HIS A 117 2.07 7.57 -24.99
C HIS A 117 1.34 8.78 -25.60
N ALA A 118 1.83 9.98 -25.29
CA ALA A 118 1.28 11.21 -25.82
C ALA A 118 1.49 11.16 -27.33
N GLN A 119 0.41 10.94 -28.07
CA GLN A 119 0.46 11.01 -29.51
C GLN A 119 0.55 12.48 -29.89
N VAL A 120 1.73 12.89 -30.35
CA VAL A 120 1.98 14.25 -30.80
C VAL A 120 1.39 14.40 -32.20
N TYR A 121 0.40 15.29 -32.34
CA TYR A 121 -0.19 15.62 -33.63
C TYR A 121 0.35 16.97 -34.10
N GLN A 122 0.81 17.04 -35.36
CA GLN A 122 1.15 18.30 -36.00
C GLN A 122 -0.10 18.85 -36.72
N ILE A 123 -0.64 19.97 -36.24
CA ILE A 123 -1.78 20.63 -36.86
C ILE A 123 -1.26 21.77 -37.74
N PRO A 124 -1.38 21.71 -39.07
CA PRO A 124 -1.00 22.84 -39.93
C PRO A 124 -1.97 24.01 -39.70
N TRP A 125 -1.42 25.16 -39.38
CA TRP A 125 -2.18 26.39 -39.18
C TRP A 125 -2.10 27.26 -40.45
N MET A 126 -3.24 27.70 -40.98
CA MET A 126 -3.28 28.51 -42.19
C MET A 126 -2.64 29.87 -41.94
N GLN A 127 -1.54 30.16 -42.65
CA GLN A 127 -1.12 31.55 -42.85
C GLN A 127 -2.08 32.16 -43.89
N ARG A 128 -2.82 33.20 -43.49
CA ARG A 128 -3.65 33.99 -44.41
C ARG A 128 -2.73 34.57 -45.51
N TYR A 129 -3.10 34.32 -46.76
CA TYR A 129 -2.55 34.98 -47.95
C TYR A 129 -2.78 36.50 -47.90
#